data_AF-A0A2A3JNI4-F1
#
_entry.id   AF-A0A2A3JNI4-F1
#
_cell.length_a   1.000
_cell.length_b   1.000
_cell.length_c   1.000
_cell.angle_alpha   90.00
_cell.angle_beta   90.00
_cell.angle_gamma   90.00
#
_symmetry.space_group_name_H-M   'P 1'
#
loop_
_entity.id
_entity.type
_entity.pdbx_description
1 polymer ?
#
loop_
_entity_poly.entity_id
_entity_poly.type
_entity_poly.pdbx_seq_one_letter_code
_entity_poly.pdbx_strand_id
1 'polypeptide(L)'
;FSGGVLRVVESLQTRLFPDAQRARLETTRFTRDARANRMGAKVVPDGAPFGVEGGLSVVSEIITPGDIQVTGDGAPFVLLAECQTTGGYPRIATVIPADLPRIAQAPAGAELRFRFVSMEEALAAEAAYRTTLKELPRRVEPLVRHPADVPDLLGYKLVSGFSNGEHHDH
;
A
#
# COMPACT_ATOMS: atom_id res chain seq x y z
N PHE A 1 -5.37 7.31 5.75
CA PHE A 1 -4.07 6.83 6.29
C PHE A 1 -3.03 7.91 6.06
N SER A 2 -2.22 8.30 7.05
CA SER A 2 -1.24 9.40 6.94
C SER A 2 0.17 8.95 6.53
N GLY A 3 0.35 7.67 6.20
CA GLY A 3 1.66 7.05 5.95
C GLY A 3 1.98 5.95 6.97
N GLY A 4 3.26 5.78 7.29
CA GLY A 4 3.75 4.86 8.32
C GLY A 4 4.75 3.81 7.82
N VAL A 5 4.97 2.78 8.63
CA VAL A 5 5.93 1.70 8.33
C VAL A 5 5.32 0.68 7.37
N LEU A 6 6.06 0.28 6.35
CA LEU A 6 5.74 -0.83 5.45
C LEU A 6 6.71 -1.97 5.73
N ARG A 7 6.20 -3.13 6.14
CA ARG A 7 7.00 -4.32 6.36
C ARG A 7 7.36 -4.95 5.03
N VAL A 8 8.62 -5.31 4.86
CA VAL A 8 9.16 -5.87 3.63
C VAL A 8 9.94 -7.15 3.89
N VAL A 9 9.97 -8.04 2.91
CA VAL A 9 10.82 -9.24 2.92
C VAL A 9 11.87 -9.12 1.82
N GLU A 10 12.97 -9.87 1.95
CA GLU A 10 13.94 -10.01 0.86
C GLU A 10 13.26 -10.63 -0.37
N SER A 11 13.58 -10.08 -1.54
CA SER A 11 13.29 -10.67 -2.84
C SER A 11 14.53 -11.40 -3.37
N LEU A 12 14.37 -12.14 -4.47
CA LEU A 12 15.49 -12.81 -5.15
C LEU A 12 16.64 -11.86 -5.53
N GLN A 13 16.32 -10.59 -5.78
CA GLN A 13 17.26 -9.58 -6.26
C GLN A 13 17.78 -8.66 -5.16
N THR A 14 17.30 -8.81 -3.92
CA THR A 14 17.69 -7.95 -2.80
C THR A 14 19.20 -7.94 -2.60
N ARG A 15 19.87 -9.08 -2.80
CA ARG A 15 21.33 -9.22 -2.65
C ARG A 15 22.15 -8.63 -3.80
N LEU A 16 21.51 -8.16 -4.87
CA LEU A 16 22.17 -7.33 -5.91
C LEU A 16 22.43 -5.90 -5.43
N PHE A 17 21.71 -5.47 -4.38
CA PHE A 17 21.92 -4.17 -3.76
C PHE A 17 23.00 -4.29 -2.68
N PRO A 18 23.96 -3.34 -2.63
CA PRO A 18 24.97 -3.32 -1.59
C PRO A 18 24.36 -3.31 -0.18
N ASP A 19 25.02 -3.96 0.76
CA ASP A 19 24.57 -4.08 2.15
C ASP A 19 24.24 -2.71 2.77
N ALA A 20 25.03 -1.69 2.46
CA ALA A 20 24.81 -0.32 2.89
C ALA A 20 23.48 0.26 2.37
N GLN A 21 23.06 -0.08 1.14
CA GLN A 21 21.76 0.36 0.62
C GLN A 21 20.61 -0.41 1.25
N ARG A 22 20.78 -1.71 1.53
CA ARG A 22 19.76 -2.50 2.23
C ARG A 22 19.52 -1.95 3.64
N ALA A 23 20.58 -1.64 4.38
CA ALA A 23 20.49 -0.98 5.69
C ALA A 23 19.86 0.42 5.58
N ARG A 24 20.26 1.20 4.56
CA ARG A 24 19.72 2.54 4.34
C ARG A 24 18.22 2.52 4.03
N LEU A 25 17.70 1.48 3.37
CA LEU A 25 16.26 1.34 3.10
C LEU A 25 15.43 1.41 4.40
N GLU A 26 15.94 0.87 5.51
CA GLU A 26 15.23 0.86 6.80
C GLU A 26 15.33 2.19 7.56
N THR A 27 16.47 2.87 7.42
CA THR A 27 16.73 4.13 8.15
C THR A 27 16.21 5.36 7.43
N THR A 28 15.99 5.27 6.12
CA THR A 28 15.56 6.40 5.27
C THR A 28 14.08 6.67 5.43
N ARG A 29 13.73 7.97 5.51
CA ARG A 29 12.35 8.43 5.36
C ARG A 29 12.03 8.54 3.88
N PHE A 30 10.82 8.14 3.50
CA PHE A 30 10.35 8.25 2.13
C PHE A 30 9.09 9.10 2.08
N THR A 31 8.92 9.85 1.01
CA THR A 31 7.69 10.60 0.75
C THR A 31 6.94 9.96 -0.41
N ARG A 32 5.66 9.64 -0.23
CA ARG A 32 4.83 9.15 -1.34
C ARG A 32 4.64 10.26 -2.37
N ASP A 33 5.09 10.03 -3.60
CA ASP A 33 4.97 11.00 -4.68
C ASP A 33 3.50 11.17 -5.12
N ALA A 34 3.20 12.28 -5.81
CA ALA A 34 1.89 12.48 -6.42
C ALA A 34 1.63 11.51 -7.58
N ARG A 35 2.69 11.00 -8.24
CA ARG A 35 2.62 9.99 -9.29
C ARG A 35 2.40 8.61 -8.67
N ALA A 36 1.15 8.34 -8.34
CA ALA A 36 0.66 7.03 -7.95
C ALA A 36 -0.59 6.69 -8.77
N ASN A 37 -0.65 5.48 -9.30
CA ASN A 37 -1.83 4.92 -9.94
C ASN A 37 -2.02 3.47 -9.48
N ARG A 38 -2.94 2.73 -10.11
CA ARG A 38 -3.23 1.34 -9.74
C ARG A 38 -2.09 0.37 -10.08
N MET A 39 -1.12 0.77 -10.90
CA MET A 39 0.06 -0.03 -11.24
C MET A 39 1.16 0.09 -10.18
N GLY A 40 1.32 1.27 -9.57
CA GLY A 40 2.22 1.44 -8.44
C GLY A 40 2.35 2.87 -7.94
N ALA A 41 3.15 3.02 -6.88
CA ALA A 41 3.40 4.28 -6.20
C ALA A 41 4.90 4.56 -6.11
N LYS A 42 5.32 5.70 -6.68
CA LYS A 42 6.69 6.19 -6.50
C LYS A 42 6.86 6.69 -5.07
N VAL A 43 7.98 6.33 -4.44
CA VAL A 43 8.38 6.86 -3.14
C VAL A 43 9.73 7.56 -3.27
N VAL A 44 9.80 8.81 -2.84
CA VAL A 44 11.00 9.64 -2.95
C VAL A 44 11.80 9.53 -1.66
N PRO A 45 13.03 9.02 -1.68
CA PRO A 45 13.87 8.95 -0.49
C PRO A 45 14.31 10.34 -0.05
N ASP A 46 14.37 10.55 1.26
CA ASP A 46 15.12 11.65 1.86
C ASP A 46 16.62 11.33 1.80
N GLY A 47 17.27 11.77 0.73
CA GLY A 47 18.70 11.58 0.50
C GLY A 47 19.03 11.01 -0.87
N ALA A 48 20.15 10.29 -0.94
CA ALA A 48 20.70 9.79 -2.20
C ALA A 48 19.84 8.66 -2.82
N PRO A 49 19.80 8.56 -4.16
CA PRO A 49 19.08 7.51 -4.87
C PRO A 49 19.60 6.10 -4.54
N PHE A 50 18.77 5.09 -4.76
CA PHE A 50 19.12 3.67 -4.66
C PHE A 50 19.55 3.12 -6.03
N GLY A 51 20.27 2.00 -6.05
CA GLY A 51 20.72 1.35 -7.28
C GLY A 51 21.60 0.14 -7.02
N VAL A 52 21.79 -0.70 -8.03
CA VAL A 52 22.65 -1.89 -7.95
C VAL A 52 24.05 -1.60 -8.52
N GLU A 53 25.05 -2.34 -8.05
CA GLU A 53 26.39 -2.32 -8.63
C GLU A 53 26.37 -3.03 -10.00
N GLY A 54 26.83 -2.37 -11.06
CA GLY A 54 26.85 -2.93 -12.43
C GLY A 54 25.71 -2.47 -13.36
N GLY A 55 24.79 -1.61 -12.89
CA GLY A 55 23.79 -0.94 -13.73
C GLY A 55 22.35 -1.43 -13.53
N LEU A 56 21.37 -0.61 -13.94
CA LEU A 56 19.95 -0.74 -13.57
C LEU A 56 19.14 -1.70 -14.47
N SER A 57 19.82 -2.49 -15.31
CA SER A 57 19.19 -3.44 -16.23
C SER A 57 19.39 -4.86 -15.73
N VAL A 58 18.32 -5.48 -15.24
CA VAL A 58 18.28 -6.92 -14.92
C VAL A 58 17.53 -7.68 -16.01
N VAL A 59 17.75 -8.99 -16.12
CA VAL A 59 16.92 -9.86 -16.98
C VAL A 59 15.46 -9.70 -16.57
N SER A 60 14.55 -9.59 -17.53
CA SER A 60 13.13 -9.45 -17.26
C SER A 60 12.61 -10.67 -16.51
N GLU A 61 12.00 -10.44 -15.34
CA GLU A 61 11.51 -11.49 -14.45
C GLU A 61 10.07 -11.27 -14.02
N ILE A 62 9.45 -12.31 -13.45
CA ILE A 62 8.11 -12.27 -12.87
C ILE A 62 8.04 -11.18 -11.79
N ILE A 63 6.94 -10.44 -11.83
CA ILE A 63 6.63 -9.38 -10.89
C ILE A 63 5.37 -9.74 -10.09
N THR A 64 5.37 -9.35 -8.83
CA THR A 64 4.22 -9.48 -7.94
C THR A 64 3.86 -8.14 -7.28
N PRO A 65 2.57 -7.90 -6.96
CA PRO A 65 2.18 -6.74 -6.17
C PRO A 65 2.96 -6.69 -4.85
N GLY A 66 3.49 -5.51 -4.54
CA GLY A 66 4.37 -5.27 -3.40
C GLY A 66 5.85 -5.22 -3.73
N ASP A 67 6.27 -5.74 -4.88
CA ASP A 67 7.65 -5.61 -5.32
C ASP A 67 8.07 -4.13 -5.38
N ILE A 68 9.27 -3.84 -4.87
CA ILE A 68 9.83 -2.50 -4.85
C ILE A 68 10.92 -2.42 -5.91
N GLN A 69 10.54 -1.91 -7.08
CA GLN A 69 11.48 -1.69 -8.19
C GLN A 69 12.26 -0.40 -7.99
N VAL A 70 13.56 -0.43 -8.30
CA VAL A 70 14.39 0.78 -8.34
C VAL A 70 14.59 1.17 -9.81
N THR A 71 14.03 2.31 -10.20
CA THR A 71 14.05 2.79 -11.59
C THR A 71 15.38 3.44 -11.96
N GLY A 72 15.54 3.83 -13.23
CA GLY A 72 16.73 4.50 -13.80
C GLY A 72 17.24 5.71 -13.01
N ASP A 73 16.33 6.47 -12.40
CA ASP A 73 16.59 7.64 -11.55
C ASP A 73 16.87 7.27 -10.08
N GLY A 74 16.89 5.98 -9.75
CA GLY A 74 17.18 5.42 -8.43
C GLY A 74 16.08 5.65 -7.38
N ALA A 75 14.90 6.07 -7.80
CA ALA A 75 13.74 6.15 -6.93
C ALA A 75 13.04 4.78 -6.80
N PRO A 76 12.68 4.33 -5.59
CA PRO A 76 11.90 3.12 -5.43
C PRO A 76 10.43 3.32 -5.88
N PHE A 77 9.86 2.30 -6.48
CA PHE A 77 8.48 2.24 -6.95
C PHE A 77 7.83 0.97 -6.42
N VAL A 78 6.84 1.14 -5.55
CA VAL A 78 6.10 0.01 -4.97
C VAL A 78 4.99 -0.39 -5.92
N LEU A 79 5.05 -1.62 -6.42
CA LEU A 79 4.09 -2.14 -7.39
C LEU A 79 2.76 -2.52 -6.70
N LEU A 80 1.66 -2.22 -7.37
CA LEU A 80 0.30 -2.40 -6.85
C LEU A 80 -0.49 -3.39 -7.71
N ALA A 81 -1.79 -3.52 -7.43
CA ALA A 81 -2.64 -4.60 -7.95
C ALA A 81 -2.68 -4.72 -9.49
N GLU A 82 -2.41 -3.64 -10.23
CA GLU A 82 -2.42 -3.64 -11.70
C GLU A 82 -1.01 -3.48 -12.28
N CYS A 83 0.04 -3.85 -11.54
CA CYS A 83 1.38 -3.86 -12.07
C CYS A 83 1.52 -4.86 -13.24
N GLN A 84 2.47 -4.58 -14.11
CA GLN A 84 2.90 -5.51 -15.16
C GLN A 84 3.32 -6.88 -14.58
N THR A 85 3.19 -7.93 -15.37
CA THR A 85 3.54 -9.32 -14.97
C THR A 85 5.03 -9.60 -15.06
N THR A 86 5.77 -8.83 -15.86
CA THR A 86 7.23 -8.94 -16.01
C THR A 86 7.90 -7.56 -16.07
N GLY A 87 9.16 -7.47 -15.68
CA GLY A 87 9.92 -6.23 -15.84
C GLY A 87 11.41 -6.38 -15.57
N GLY A 88 12.18 -5.43 -16.09
CA GLY A 88 13.65 -5.45 -16.09
C GLY A 88 14.32 -4.48 -15.12
N TYR A 89 13.57 -3.92 -14.15
CA TYR A 89 14.14 -3.08 -13.09
C TYR A 89 14.47 -3.92 -11.86
N PRO A 90 15.62 -3.67 -11.22
CA PRO A 90 16.05 -4.42 -10.04
C PRO A 90 15.09 -4.18 -8.87
N ARG A 91 14.80 -5.23 -8.10
CA ARG A 91 13.89 -5.21 -6.96
C ARG A 91 14.65 -5.30 -5.64
N ILE A 92 14.53 -4.27 -4.81
CA ILE A 92 15.28 -4.19 -3.55
C ILE A 92 14.62 -5.00 -2.43
N ALA A 93 13.29 -5.10 -2.41
CA ALA A 93 12.50 -5.86 -1.44
C ALA A 93 11.06 -6.01 -1.94
N THR A 94 10.22 -6.72 -1.18
CA THR A 94 8.79 -6.87 -1.47
C THR A 94 7.96 -6.51 -0.22
N VAL A 95 7.03 -5.57 -0.35
CA VAL A 95 6.06 -5.20 0.70
C VAL A 95 5.10 -6.36 0.93
N ILE A 96 4.85 -6.70 2.19
CA ILE A 96 3.93 -7.79 2.52
C ILE A 96 2.47 -7.41 2.16
N PRO A 97 1.61 -8.37 1.77
CA PRO A 97 0.24 -8.09 1.35
C PRO A 97 -0.59 -7.31 2.39
N ALA A 98 -0.44 -7.65 3.68
CA ALA A 98 -1.09 -6.95 4.79
C ALA A 98 -0.81 -5.43 4.86
N ASP A 99 0.30 -4.96 4.28
CA ASP A 99 0.69 -3.55 4.31
C ASP A 99 0.42 -2.82 2.98
N LEU A 100 0.05 -3.52 1.90
CA LEU A 100 -0.31 -2.90 0.61
C LEU A 100 -1.45 -1.88 0.70
N PRO A 101 -2.53 -2.11 1.46
CA PRO A 101 -3.58 -1.10 1.61
C PRO A 101 -3.07 0.22 2.18
N ARG A 102 -2.02 0.19 3.01
CA ARG A 102 -1.45 1.39 3.65
C ARG A 102 -0.85 2.33 2.61
N ILE A 103 -0.04 1.81 1.68
CA ILE A 103 0.57 2.62 0.62
C ILE A 103 -0.44 2.98 -0.49
N ALA A 104 -1.40 2.10 -0.76
CA ALA A 104 -2.47 2.39 -1.72
C ALA A 104 -3.34 3.58 -1.25
N GLN A 105 -3.62 3.67 0.05
CA GLN A 105 -4.49 4.69 0.67
C GLN A 105 -3.75 5.89 1.27
N ALA A 106 -2.42 5.88 1.29
CA ALA A 106 -1.63 7.03 1.73
C ALA A 106 -1.82 8.20 0.74
N PRO A 107 -1.97 9.46 1.18
CA PRO A 107 -2.02 10.60 0.26
C PRO A 107 -0.63 10.91 -0.32
N ALA A 108 -0.59 11.71 -1.38
CA ALA A 108 0.66 12.34 -1.81
C ALA A 108 1.25 13.17 -0.66
N GLY A 109 2.57 13.13 -0.48
CA GLY A 109 3.26 13.78 0.63
C GLY A 109 3.29 12.97 1.95
N ALA A 110 2.64 11.80 2.01
CA ALA A 110 2.68 10.95 3.20
C ALA A 110 4.09 10.41 3.45
N GLU A 111 4.55 10.46 4.71
CA GLU A 111 5.82 9.86 5.13
C GLU A 111 5.68 8.33 5.26
N LEU A 112 6.61 7.61 4.65
CA LEU A 112 6.72 6.16 4.67
C LEU A 112 8.11 5.74 5.15
N ARG A 113 8.18 4.57 5.78
CA ARG A 113 9.44 3.90 6.13
C ARG A 113 9.33 2.43 5.79
N PHE A 114 10.43 1.79 5.43
CA PHE A 114 10.47 0.34 5.25
C PHE A 114 11.10 -0.33 6.47
N ARG A 115 10.68 -1.56 6.76
CA ARG A 115 11.29 -2.39 7.80
C ARG A 115 11.36 -3.83 7.30
N PHE A 116 12.55 -4.41 7.24
CA PHE A 116 12.68 -5.83 6.96
C PHE A 116 12.08 -6.65 8.09
N VAL A 117 11.35 -7.70 7.70
CA VAL A 117 10.76 -8.66 8.64
C VAL A 117 11.17 -10.06 8.26
N SER A 118 11.22 -10.96 9.25
CA SER A 118 11.39 -12.38 8.97
C SER A 118 10.16 -12.93 8.22
N MET A 119 10.34 -14.05 7.53
CA MET A 119 9.22 -14.73 6.88
C MET A 119 8.15 -15.14 7.90
N GLU A 120 8.56 -15.54 9.11
CA GLU A 120 7.64 -15.86 10.21
C GLU A 120 6.80 -14.64 10.64
N GLU A 121 7.45 -13.48 10.85
CA GLU A 121 6.74 -12.23 11.16
C GLU A 121 5.78 -11.82 10.04
N ALA A 122 6.19 -11.98 8.77
CA ALA A 122 5.36 -11.68 7.61
C ALA A 122 4.11 -12.58 7.54
N LEU A 123 4.27 -13.88 7.76
CA LEU A 123 3.16 -14.84 7.77
C LEU A 123 2.20 -14.57 8.94
N ALA A 124 2.73 -14.30 10.13
CA ALA A 124 1.92 -13.95 11.30
C ALA A 124 1.12 -12.65 11.06
N ALA A 125 1.75 -11.64 10.46
CA ALA A 125 1.10 -10.40 10.08
C ALA A 125 -0.04 -10.60 9.09
N GLU A 126 0.18 -11.41 8.05
CA GLU A 126 -0.83 -11.73 7.04
C GLU A 126 -2.02 -12.51 7.65
N ALA A 127 -1.74 -13.48 8.53
CA ALA A 127 -2.78 -14.23 9.23
C ALA A 127 -3.64 -13.34 10.15
N ALA A 128 -3.00 -12.42 10.89
CA ALA A 128 -3.70 -11.45 11.73
C ALA A 128 -4.56 -10.49 10.90
N TYR A 129 -4.03 -10.02 9.75
CA TYR A 129 -4.77 -9.15 8.83
C TYR A 129 -6.01 -9.86 8.26
N ARG A 130 -5.87 -11.10 7.77
CA ARG A 130 -6.99 -11.89 7.26
C ARG A 130 -8.05 -12.17 8.33
N THR A 131 -7.63 -12.49 9.55
CA THR A 131 -8.54 -12.66 10.69
C THR A 131 -9.32 -11.37 10.95
N THR A 132 -8.63 -10.23 10.94
CA THR A 132 -9.27 -8.93 11.13
C THR A 132 -10.33 -8.67 10.05
N LEU A 133 -9.99 -8.88 8.78
CA LEU A 133 -10.93 -8.71 7.67
C LEU A 133 -12.15 -9.61 7.79
N LYS A 134 -11.96 -10.86 8.24
CA LYS A 134 -13.04 -11.83 8.43
C LYS A 134 -14.01 -11.41 9.55
N GLU A 135 -13.50 -10.79 10.61
CA GLU A 135 -14.32 -10.35 11.74
C GLU A 135 -14.94 -8.95 11.53
N LEU A 136 -14.49 -8.17 10.54
CA LEU A 136 -15.03 -6.83 10.26
C LEU A 136 -16.56 -6.79 10.15
N PRO A 137 -17.23 -7.67 9.39
CA PRO A 137 -18.70 -7.63 9.26
C PRO A 137 -19.44 -7.73 10.59
N ARG A 138 -18.87 -8.42 11.58
CA ARG A 138 -19.47 -8.58 12.92
C ARG A 138 -19.38 -7.32 13.78
N ARG A 139 -18.57 -6.36 13.35
CA ARG A 139 -18.32 -5.09 14.04
C ARG A 139 -19.00 -3.90 13.36
N VAL A 140 -19.69 -4.14 12.26
CA VAL A 140 -20.45 -3.12 11.54
C VAL A 140 -21.90 -3.19 12.02
N GLU A 141 -22.37 -2.09 12.60
CA GLU A 141 -23.79 -1.90 12.88
C GLU A 141 -24.42 -1.00 11.82
N PRO A 142 -25.69 -1.22 11.44
CA PRO A 142 -26.40 -0.30 10.57
C PRO A 142 -26.41 1.10 11.16
N LEU A 143 -25.98 2.10 10.39
CA LEU A 143 -26.13 3.50 10.78
C LEU A 143 -27.57 3.94 10.53
N VAL A 144 -28.46 3.67 11.49
CA VAL A 144 -29.85 4.13 11.45
C VAL A 144 -29.88 5.60 11.87
N ARG A 145 -30.26 6.49 10.96
CA ARG A 145 -30.53 7.91 11.25
C ARG A 145 -32.03 8.14 11.20
N HIS A 146 -32.59 8.73 12.24
CA HIS A 146 -33.99 9.12 12.21
C HIS A 146 -34.15 10.34 11.28
N PRO A 147 -35.15 10.37 10.37
CA PRO A 147 -35.32 11.47 9.43
C PRO A 147 -35.46 12.85 10.11
N ALA A 148 -36.06 12.91 11.30
CA ALA A 148 -36.19 14.15 12.07
C ALA A 148 -34.85 14.70 12.61
N ASP A 149 -33.81 13.86 12.69
CA ASP A 149 -32.46 14.25 13.13
C ASP A 149 -31.57 14.68 11.94
N VAL A 150 -32.15 14.75 10.73
CA VAL A 150 -31.47 15.17 9.50
C VAL A 150 -31.97 16.58 9.13
N PRO A 151 -31.19 17.64 9.40
CA PRO A 151 -31.66 19.03 9.31
C PRO A 151 -32.08 19.50 7.91
N ASP A 152 -31.59 18.84 6.86
CA ASP A 152 -31.90 19.15 5.47
C ASP A 152 -31.85 17.88 4.61
N LEU A 153 -32.96 17.13 4.57
CA LEU A 153 -33.09 15.92 3.77
C LEU A 153 -32.97 16.17 2.25
N LEU A 154 -33.29 17.38 1.77
CA LEU A 154 -33.24 17.72 0.35
C LEU A 154 -31.82 18.08 -0.12
N GLY A 155 -30.92 18.43 0.80
CA GLY A 155 -29.50 18.66 0.54
C GLY A 155 -28.64 17.39 0.43
N TYR A 156 -29.14 16.22 0.87
CA TYR A 156 -28.39 14.96 0.78
C TYR A 156 -28.66 14.23 -0.55
N LYS A 157 -27.59 13.79 -1.24
CA LYS A 157 -27.71 12.83 -2.35
C LYS A 157 -28.13 11.46 -1.79
N LEU A 158 -29.41 11.13 -1.90
CA LEU A 158 -30.05 9.86 -1.44
C LEU A 158 -29.57 8.59 -2.18
N VAL A 159 -28.40 8.60 -2.81
CA VAL A 159 -27.89 7.48 -3.61
C VAL A 159 -27.44 6.28 -2.74
N SER A 160 -27.52 6.36 -1.41
CA SER A 160 -27.02 5.28 -0.52
C SER A 160 -27.98 4.75 0.54
N GLY A 161 -29.29 5.00 0.48
CA GLY A 161 -30.20 4.51 1.54
C GLY A 161 -31.62 4.27 1.07
N PHE A 162 -32.08 3.02 1.20
CA PHE A 162 -33.47 2.62 0.96
C PHE A 162 -34.35 3.13 2.11
N SER A 163 -35.31 3.99 1.82
CA SER A 163 -36.35 4.39 2.77
C SER A 163 -37.49 3.39 2.70
N ASN A 164 -37.71 2.59 3.75
CA ASN A 164 -38.94 1.82 3.87
C ASN A 164 -40.07 2.81 4.23
N GLY A 165 -40.99 3.04 3.32
CA GLY A 165 -42.19 3.83 3.58
C GLY A 165 -43.23 2.95 4.25
N GLU A 166 -43.32 2.99 5.58
CA GLU A 166 -44.52 2.48 6.24
C GLU A 166 -45.66 3.49 6.05
N HIS A 167 -46.64 3.09 5.25
CA HIS A 167 -47.87 3.84 5.01
C HIS A 167 -48.78 3.66 6.23
N HIS A 168 -48.94 4.71 7.02
CA HIS A 168 -50.03 4.78 7.99
C HIS A 168 -51.27 5.28 7.27
N ASP A 169 -52.14 4.34 6.89
CA ASP A 169 -53.51 4.63 6.46
C ASP A 169 -54.29 5.20 7.66
N HIS A 170 -54.86 6.39 7.47
CA HIS A 170 -55.92 6.98 8.29
C HIS A 170 -57.19 7.11 7.45
#